data_AF-A0A950XM36-F1
#
_entry.id   AF-A0A950XM36-F1
#
_cell.length_a   1.000
_cell.length_b   1.000
_cell.length_c   1.000
_cell.angle_alpha   90.00
_cell.angle_beta   90.00
_cell.angle_gamma   90.00
#
_symmetry.space_group_name_H-M   'P 1'
#
loop_
_entity.id
_entity.type
_entity.pdbx_description
1 polymer ?
#
loop_
_entity_poly.entity_id
_entity_poly.type
_entity_poly.pdbx_seq_one_letter_code
_entity_poly.pdbx_strand_id
1 'polypeptide(L)' 'AWSVRWVILHVINELARHSGHADIIRESIDGATMYELIAALENWEPRPWVTPWRPGRST' A
#
# COMPACT_ATOMS: atom_id res chain seq x y z
N ALA A 1 -7.87 32.92 -12.24
CA ALA A 1 -7.61 32.19 -10.97
C ALA A 1 -8.15 30.77 -11.10
N TRP A 2 -7.49 29.77 -10.48
CA TRP A 2 -7.97 28.38 -10.45
C TRP A 2 -9.08 28.21 -9.41
N SER A 3 -10.05 27.34 -9.66
CA SER A 3 -11.10 27.04 -8.68
C SER A 3 -10.60 26.10 -7.58
N VAL A 4 -11.14 26.24 -6.36
CA VAL A 4 -10.81 25.34 -5.23
C VAL A 4 -11.06 23.87 -5.59
N ARG A 5 -12.15 23.58 -6.31
CA ARG A 5 -12.45 22.24 -6.80
C ARG A 5 -11.32 21.67 -7.67
N TRP A 6 -10.82 22.45 -8.62
CA TRP A 6 -9.73 22.02 -9.49
C TRP A 6 -8.47 21.73 -8.68
N VAL A 7 -8.12 22.62 -7.75
CA VAL A 7 -6.93 22.47 -6.90
C VAL A 7 -7.01 21.20 -6.06
N ILE A 8 -8.14 20.93 -5.41
CA ILE A 8 -8.33 19.72 -4.59
C ILE A 8 -8.19 18.46 -5.45
N LEU A 9 -8.87 18.40 -6.60
CA LEU A 9 -8.78 17.24 -7.49
C LEU A 9 -7.37 17.04 -8.04
N HIS A 10 -6.66 18.13 -8.33
CA HIS A 10 -5.27 18.05 -8.76
C HIS A 10 -4.38 17.43 -7.67
N VAL A 11 -4.50 17.89 -6.42
CA VAL A 11 -3.70 17.35 -5.31
C VAL A 11 -4.02 15.87 -5.05
N ILE A 12 -5.29 15.46 -5.11
CA ILE A 12 -5.67 14.04 -4.97
C ILE A 12 -5.01 13.19 -6.06
N ASN A 13 -5.05 13.64 -7.32
CA ASN A 13 -4.43 12.92 -8.42
C ASN A 13 -2.91 12.78 -8.26
N GLU A 14 -2.23 13.87 -7.90
CA GLU A 14 -0.78 13.83 -7.69
C GLU A 14 -0.39 12.94 -6.51
N LEU A 15 -1.15 12.98 -5.41
CA LEU A 15 -0.93 12.13 -4.25
C LEU A 15 -1.14 10.65 -4.57
N ALA A 16 -2.23 10.31 -5.28
CA ALA A 16 -2.52 8.94 -5.68
C ALA A 16 -1.43 8.39 -6.62
N ARG A 17 -0.96 9.20 -7.58
CA ARG A 17 0.11 8.83 -8.50
C ARG A 17 1.42 8.53 -7.76
N HIS A 18 1.84 9.40 -6.85
CA HIS A 18 3.07 9.17 -6.08
C HIS A 18 2.94 8.02 -5.09
N SER A 19 1.80 7.88 -4.41
CA SER A 19 1.57 6.79 -3.46
C SER A 19 1.59 5.43 -4.16
N GLY A 20 0.96 5.33 -5.34
CA GLY A 20 1.01 4.11 -6.15
C GLY A 20 2.43 3.76 -6.61
N HIS A 21 3.22 4.74 -7.03
CA HIS A 21 4.63 4.48 -7.39
C HIS A 21 5.45 4.04 -6.17
N ALA A 22 5.24 4.64 -5.00
CA ALA A 22 5.91 4.24 -3.77
C ALA A 22 5.51 2.82 -3.34
N ASP A 23 4.25 2.44 -3.54
CA ASP A 23 3.75 1.10 -3.24
C ASP A 23 4.39 0.04 -4.12
N ILE A 24 4.55 0.28 -5.43
CA ILE A 24 5.27 -0.63 -6.34
C ILE A 24 6.71 -0.86 -5.86
N ILE A 25 7.40 0.20 -5.45
CA ILE A 25 8.78 0.09 -4.93
C ILE A 25 8.79 -0.71 -3.64
N ARG A 26 7.85 -0.44 -2.72
CA ARG A 26 7.70 -1.19 -1.47
C ARG A 26 7.48 -2.67 -1.73
N GLU A 27 6.52 -3.04 -2.58
CA GLU A 27 6.24 -4.44 -2.96
C GLU A 27 7.45 -5.11 -3.59
N SER A 28 8.24 -4.37 -4.37
CA SER A 28 9.48 -4.90 -4.97
C SER A 28 10.57 -5.20 -3.92
N ILE A 29 10.52 -4.55 -2.75
CA ILE A 29 11.48 -4.71 -1.66
C ILE A 29 11.04 -5.83 -0.70
N ASP A 30 9.77 -5.84 -0.29
CA ASP A 30 9.26 -6.72 0.77
C ASP A 30 8.36 -7.88 0.28
N GLY A 31 7.97 -7.87 -1.00
CA GLY A 31 7.09 -8.86 -1.62
C GLY A 31 5.64 -8.85 -1.11
N ALA A 32 5.28 -7.92 -0.23
CA ALA A 32 4.04 -7.95 0.52
C ALA A 32 2.92 -7.20 -0.20
N THR A 33 1.78 -7.85 -0.39
CA THR A 33 0.56 -7.21 -0.89
C THR A 33 -0.33 -6.72 0.25
N MET A 34 -1.36 -5.92 -0.08
CA MET A 34 -2.30 -5.35 0.88
C MET A 34 -2.83 -6.37 1.92
N TYR A 35 -3.25 -7.56 1.49
CA TYR A 35 -3.89 -8.53 2.39
C TYR A 35 -2.95 -9.04 3.47
N GLU A 36 -1.67 -9.22 3.15
CA GLU A 36 -0.66 -9.73 4.09
C GLU A 36 -0.32 -8.67 5.14
N LEU A 37 -0.29 -7.39 4.74
CA LEU A 37 -0.09 -6.25 5.63
C LEU A 37 -1.28 -6.06 6.58
N ILE A 38 -2.51 -6.15 6.07
CA ILE A 38 -3.72 -6.08 6.91
C ILE A 38 -3.78 -7.26 7.88
N ALA A 39 -3.51 -8.48 7.41
CA ALA A 39 -3.47 -9.66 8.26
C ALA A 39 -2.42 -9.53 9.38
N ALA A 40 -1.27 -8.90 9.10
CA ALA A 40 -0.26 -8.60 10.10
C ALA A 40 -0.72 -7.54 11.10
N LEU A 41 -1.29 -6.43 10.61
CA LEU A 41 -1.81 -5.33 11.43
C LEU A 41 -2.89 -5.82 12.40
N GLU A 42 -3.79 -6.67 11.90
CA GLU A 42 -4.92 -7.20 12.66
C GLU A 42 -4.59 -8.49 13.44
N ASN A 43 -3.34 -8.94 13.43
CA ASN A 43 -2.89 -10.17 14.10
C ASN A 43 -3.73 -11.41 13.74
N TRP A 44 -4.06 -11.58 12.46
CA TRP A 44 -4.74 -12.77 12.00
C TRP A 44 -3.83 -13.99 12.12
N GLU A 45 -4.40 -15.15 12.45
CA GLU A 45 -3.71 -16.42 12.28
C GLU A 45 -3.50 -16.72 10.78
N PRO A 46 -2.41 -17.42 10.39
CA PRO A 46 -2.20 -17.84 9.01
C PRO A 46 -3.39 -18.62 8.45
N ARG A 47 -3.89 -18.21 7.29
CA ARG A 47 -5.04 -18.83 6.62
C ARG A 47 -4.59 -19.47 5.30
N PRO A 48 -5.37 -20.40 4.72
CA PRO A 48 -5.01 -21.06 3.46
C PRO A 48 -4.75 -20.12 2.28
N TRP A 49 -5.23 -18.87 2.35
CA TRP A 49 -5.18 -17.88 1.26
C TRP A 49 -4.47 -16.58 1.65
N VAL A 50 -4.02 -16.42 2.90
CA VAL A 50 -3.23 -15.25 3.32
C VAL A 50 -2.33 -15.63 4.50
N THR A 51 -1.05 -15.27 4.40
CA THR A 51 -0.13 -15.34 5.53
C THR A 51 0.20 -13.93 5.99
N PRO A 52 0.04 -13.59 7.29
CA PRO A 52 0.44 -12.29 7.81
C PRO A 52 1.90 -11.96 7.46
N TRP A 53 2.13 -10.75 6.95
CA TRP A 53 3.48 -10.26 6.64
C TRP A 53 4.35 -10.20 7.91
N ARG A 54 5.63 -10.54 7.78
CA ARG A 54 6.62 -10.40 8.85
C ARG A 54 7.95 -9.88 8.30
N PRO A 55 8.59 -8.89 8.97
CA PRO A 55 9.89 -8.38 8.54
C PRO A 55 10.96 -9.49 8.63
N GLY A 56 11.86 -9.54 7.64
CA GLY A 56 12.97 -10.51 7.60
C GLY A 56 12.63 -11.87 7.00
N ARG A 57 11.41 -12.06 6.48
CA ARG A 57 11.10 -13.20 5.61
C ARG A 57 11.63 -12.94 4.20
N SER A 58 12.95 -12.99 4.04
CA SER A 58 13.54 -13.10 2.71
C SER A 58 13.12 -14.45 2.13
N THR A 59 12.53 -14.44 0.94
CA THR A 59 12.30 -15.63 0.10
C THR A 59 13.51 -16.53 0.05
#